data_AF-A0A959IAG9-F1
#
_entry.id   AF-A0A959IAG9-F1
#
_cell.length_a   1.000
_cell.length_b   1.000
_cell.length_c   1.000
_cell.angle_alpha   90.00
_cell.angle_beta   90.00
_cell.angle_gamma   90.00
#
_symmetry.space_group_name_H-M   'P 1'
#
loop_
_entity.id
_entity.type
_entity.pdbx_description
1 polymer ?
#
loop_
_entity_poly.entity_id
_entity_poly.type
_entity_poly.pdbx_seq_one_letter_code
_entity_poly.pdbx_strand_id
1 'polypeptide(L)'
;LYNMVAPDGNYDQAFIEAAEYDDGFAKIVHASQPCSQNLLAEEEDGAPPQHDLGIRLGWDDEQVLIWQNRQLKEQEEQPGSGKKLDAPMGVFGYRVDARLHDDAGTAPWTSLVRVQSKKSLTVGSVDVTDGQYEGELQVEVHPMQLDGDPATHQFWLPMYFGSWNGKSMVLPDEDAVRIFQLD
;
A
#
# COMPACT_ATOMS: atom_id res chain seq x y z
N LEU A 1 -12.03 35.72 12.75
CA LEU A 1 -11.07 34.68 13.15
C LEU A 1 -11.86 33.60 13.86
N TYR A 2 -12.06 32.45 13.23
CA TYR A 2 -12.77 31.33 13.86
C TYR A 2 -11.97 30.90 15.10
N ASN A 3 -12.63 30.83 16.25
CA ASN A 3 -12.08 30.22 17.47
C ASN A 3 -11.91 28.73 17.18
N MET A 4 -10.78 28.34 16.59
CA MET A 4 -10.40 26.93 16.52
C MET A 4 -9.90 26.53 17.90
N VAL A 5 -10.75 25.81 18.61
CA VAL A 5 -10.37 25.08 19.81
C VAL A 5 -9.44 23.95 19.34
N ALA A 6 -8.27 23.82 19.96
CA ALA A 6 -7.37 22.71 19.66
C ALA A 6 -8.11 21.39 19.89
N PRO A 7 -8.03 20.43 18.95
CA PRO A 7 -8.68 19.14 19.11
C PRO A 7 -8.12 18.42 20.35
N ASP A 8 -8.99 17.67 21.03
CA ASP A 8 -8.68 16.95 22.26
C ASP A 8 -7.72 15.78 21.98
N GLY A 9 -6.75 15.53 22.86
CA GLY A 9 -5.77 14.44 22.77
C GLY A 9 -4.32 14.87 22.54
N ASN A 10 -3.41 13.88 22.60
CA ASN A 10 -1.97 14.07 22.43
C ASN A 10 -1.54 13.80 20.98
N TYR A 11 -0.94 14.81 20.36
CA TYR A 11 -0.52 14.78 18.95
C TYR A 11 1.00 14.77 18.77
N ASP A 12 1.78 14.74 19.86
CA ASP A 12 3.25 14.88 19.79
C ASP A 12 3.87 13.81 18.89
N GLN A 13 3.45 12.55 19.08
CA GLN A 13 3.91 11.43 18.27
C GLN A 13 3.49 11.58 16.80
N ALA A 14 2.26 12.06 16.53
CA ALA A 14 1.80 12.28 15.16
C ALA A 14 2.59 13.38 14.44
N PHE A 15 3.02 14.42 15.16
CA PHE A 15 3.89 15.47 14.60
C PHE A 15 5.31 14.98 14.31
N ILE A 16 5.87 14.14 15.18
CA ILE A 16 7.19 13.53 14.94
C ILE A 16 7.12 12.67 13.68
N GLU A 17 6.12 11.80 13.57
CA GLU A 17 5.93 10.94 12.40
C GLU A 17 5.71 11.77 11.12
N ALA A 18 4.91 12.83 11.18
CA ALA A 18 4.72 13.71 10.03
C ALA A 18 6.03 14.35 9.57
N ALA A 19 6.90 14.74 10.50
CA ALA A 19 8.22 15.27 10.19
C ALA A 19 9.18 14.21 9.65
N GLU A 20 9.11 12.97 10.16
CA GLU A 20 9.92 11.86 9.67
C GLU A 20 9.57 11.48 8.23
N TYR A 21 8.28 11.50 7.88
CA TYR A 21 7.77 11.13 6.56
C TYR A 21 7.60 12.30 5.57
N ASP A 22 8.05 13.51 5.93
CA ASP A 22 7.97 14.71 5.08
C ASP A 22 8.76 14.57 3.76
N ASP A 23 9.76 13.68 3.73
CA ASP A 23 10.51 13.36 2.51
C ASP A 23 9.73 12.54 1.47
N GLY A 24 8.58 11.97 1.86
CA GLY A 24 7.72 11.15 1.01
C GLY A 24 8.25 9.74 0.73
N PHE A 25 9.27 9.27 1.44
CA PHE A 25 9.85 7.94 1.27
C PHE A 25 9.52 7.01 2.44
N ALA A 26 9.21 5.76 2.11
CA ALA A 26 9.20 4.68 3.08
C ALA A 26 10.59 4.50 3.70
N LYS A 27 10.66 4.15 4.98
CA LYS A 27 11.94 4.08 5.71
C LYS A 27 12.61 2.73 5.60
N ILE A 28 11.80 1.67 5.58
CA ILE A 28 12.25 0.29 5.45
C ILE A 28 11.39 -0.38 4.37
N VAL A 29 12.06 -1.04 3.43
CA VAL A 29 11.41 -1.85 2.39
C VAL A 29 12.02 -3.24 2.43
N HIS A 30 11.17 -4.26 2.43
CA HIS A 30 11.57 -5.65 2.31
C HIS A 30 10.88 -6.30 1.12
N ALA A 31 11.60 -7.24 0.51
CA ALA A 31 11.13 -7.95 -0.66
C ALA A 31 11.53 -9.43 -0.58
N SER A 32 10.69 -10.30 -1.11
CA SER A 32 10.94 -11.74 -1.15
C SER A 32 10.33 -12.35 -2.41
N GLN A 33 11.13 -13.15 -3.11
CA GLN A 33 10.63 -14.04 -4.15
C GLN A 33 10.29 -15.39 -3.52
N PRO A 34 9.07 -15.92 -3.71
CA PRO A 34 8.69 -17.24 -3.19
C PRO A 34 9.64 -18.35 -3.67
N CYS A 35 10.13 -19.17 -2.76
CA CYS A 35 11.00 -20.32 -3.05
C CYS A 35 10.27 -21.67 -2.97
N SER A 36 9.01 -21.67 -2.54
CA SER A 36 8.15 -22.86 -2.39
C SER A 36 6.71 -22.59 -2.86
N GLN A 37 5.98 -23.66 -3.15
CA GLN A 37 4.51 -23.65 -3.27
C GLN A 37 3.82 -23.19 -1.98
N ASN A 38 4.42 -23.46 -0.82
CA ASN A 38 4.00 -22.88 0.44
C ASN A 38 4.53 -21.46 0.55
N LEU A 39 3.66 -20.46 0.35
CA LEU A 39 4.03 -19.04 0.42
C LEU A 39 4.48 -18.60 1.82
N LEU A 40 4.22 -19.39 2.86
CA LEU A 40 4.69 -19.13 4.22
C LEU A 40 6.07 -19.73 4.49
N ALA A 41 6.58 -20.59 3.61
CA ALA A 41 7.93 -21.11 3.72
C ALA A 41 8.91 -20.08 3.20
N GLU A 42 9.92 -19.75 4.02
CA GLU A 42 11.00 -18.83 3.67
C GLU A 42 12.26 -19.57 3.17
N GLU A 43 12.31 -20.89 3.38
CA GLU A 43 13.39 -21.77 2.93
C GLU A 43 12.88 -22.77 1.88
N GLU A 44 13.80 -23.27 1.06
CA GLU A 44 13.50 -24.30 0.07
C GLU A 44 13.06 -25.60 0.78
N ASP A 45 11.83 -26.03 0.52
CA ASP A 45 11.23 -27.24 1.09
C ASP A 45 11.17 -28.41 0.09
N GLY A 46 11.83 -28.26 -1.07
CA GLY A 46 11.82 -29.22 -2.16
C GLY A 46 10.57 -29.17 -3.05
N ALA A 47 9.61 -28.27 -2.78
CA ALA A 47 8.43 -28.07 -3.60
C ALA A 47 8.47 -26.68 -4.27
N PRO A 48 9.25 -26.49 -5.36
CA PRO A 48 9.42 -25.18 -5.98
C PRO A 48 8.09 -24.63 -6.53
N PRO A 49 7.96 -23.31 -6.68
CA PRO A 49 6.79 -22.67 -7.28
C PRO A 49 6.49 -23.24 -8.67
N GLN A 50 5.22 -23.50 -8.96
CA GLN A 50 4.79 -24.04 -10.27
C GLN A 50 4.65 -22.97 -11.36
N HIS A 51 4.54 -21.71 -10.96
CA HIS A 51 4.42 -20.55 -11.83
C HIS A 51 5.19 -19.38 -11.22
N ASP A 52 5.52 -18.39 -12.04
CA ASP A 52 6.16 -17.16 -11.58
C ASP A 52 5.15 -16.33 -10.77
N LEU A 53 5.44 -16.18 -9.48
CA LEU A 53 4.65 -15.38 -8.53
C LEU A 53 5.20 -13.95 -8.39
N GLY A 54 6.30 -13.65 -9.06
CA GLY A 54 6.98 -12.37 -8.96
C GLY A 54 7.63 -12.13 -7.60
N ILE A 55 7.82 -10.85 -7.29
CA ILE A 55 8.43 -10.36 -6.06
C ILE A 55 7.33 -9.85 -5.14
N ARG A 56 7.29 -10.34 -3.90
CA ARG A 56 6.44 -9.80 -2.85
C ARG A 56 7.13 -8.62 -2.19
N LEU A 57 6.39 -7.56 -1.93
CA LEU A 57 6.90 -6.28 -1.44
C LEU A 57 6.17 -5.90 -0.14
N GLY A 58 6.92 -5.44 0.85
CA GLY A 58 6.41 -4.84 2.08
C GLY A 58 7.28 -3.66 2.49
N TRP A 59 6.74 -2.80 3.34
CA TRP A 59 7.42 -1.58 3.80
C TRP A 59 6.84 -1.10 5.12
N ASP A 60 7.67 -0.54 6.00
CA ASP A 60 7.22 0.16 7.22
C ASP A 60 6.08 -0.55 8.00
N ASP A 61 6.13 -1.87 8.10
CA ASP A 61 5.03 -2.70 8.60
C ASP A 61 4.64 -2.37 10.05
N GLU A 62 5.63 -2.13 10.92
CA GLU A 62 5.41 -1.64 12.28
C GLU A 62 4.73 -0.26 12.30
N GLN A 63 5.17 0.67 11.45
CA GLN A 63 4.63 2.03 11.43
C GLN A 63 3.21 2.06 10.86
N VAL A 64 2.93 1.29 9.81
CA VAL A 64 1.58 1.12 9.26
C VAL A 64 0.66 0.49 10.31
N LEU A 65 1.14 -0.48 11.09
CA LEU A 65 0.38 -1.08 12.19
C LEU A 65 0.04 -0.05 13.27
N ILE A 66 0.98 0.81 13.64
CA ILE A 66 0.76 1.90 14.61
C ILE A 66 -0.30 2.85 14.10
N TRP A 67 -0.22 3.30 12.84
CA TRP A 67 -1.19 4.20 12.24
C TRP A 67 -2.59 3.60 12.18
N GLN A 68 -2.73 2.35 11.72
CA GLN A 68 -4.03 1.68 11.67
C GLN A 68 -4.63 1.48 13.07
N ASN A 69 -3.81 1.10 14.05
CA ASN A 69 -4.25 0.99 15.43
C ASN A 69 -4.74 2.33 16.00
N ARG A 70 -4.09 3.44 15.66
CA ARG A 70 -4.51 4.79 16.08
C ARG A 70 -5.93 5.14 15.59
N GLN A 71 -6.32 4.67 14.40
CA GLN A 71 -7.67 4.86 13.87
C GLN A 71 -8.74 4.04 14.61
N LEU A 72 -8.34 2.99 15.33
CA LEU A 72 -9.24 2.05 15.97
C LEU A 72 -9.29 2.19 17.50
N LYS A 73 -8.15 2.49 18.13
CA LYS A 73 -8.00 2.56 19.59
C LYS A 73 -8.54 3.86 20.17
N GLU A 74 -8.99 3.76 21.41
CA GLU A 74 -9.32 4.94 22.21
C GLU A 74 -8.04 5.68 22.64
N GLN A 75 -8.21 6.94 23.01
CA GLN A 75 -7.12 7.75 23.56
C GLN A 75 -6.61 7.15 24.88
N GLU A 76 -5.32 6.80 24.93
CA GLU A 76 -4.68 6.20 26.12
C GLU A 76 -4.76 7.10 27.36
N GLU A 77 -4.80 8.42 27.16
CA GLU A 77 -4.88 9.41 28.24
C GLU A 77 -6.28 9.53 28.85
N GLN A 78 -7.32 9.05 28.17
CA GLN A 78 -8.72 9.08 28.61
C GLN A 78 -9.36 7.68 28.51
N PRO A 79 -8.89 6.70 29.31
CA PRO A 79 -9.38 5.34 29.21
C PRO A 79 -10.86 5.24 29.58
N GLY A 80 -11.64 4.47 28.82
CA GLY A 80 -13.08 4.29 28.95
C GLY A 80 -13.92 5.44 28.37
N SER A 81 -13.31 6.46 27.77
CA SER A 81 -14.03 7.56 27.13
C SER A 81 -14.66 7.14 25.79
N GLY A 82 -14.15 6.09 25.16
CA GLY A 82 -14.53 5.68 23.81
C GLY A 82 -14.18 6.70 22.72
N LYS A 83 -13.47 7.79 23.08
CA LYS A 83 -13.00 8.79 22.12
C LYS A 83 -11.70 8.32 21.48
N LYS A 84 -11.61 8.49 20.16
CA LYS A 84 -10.41 8.21 19.39
C LYS A 84 -9.59 9.50 19.24
N LEU A 85 -8.29 9.36 18.99
CA LEU A 85 -7.48 10.50 18.58
C LEU A 85 -7.84 10.86 17.14
N ASP A 86 -8.22 12.11 16.89
CA ASP A 86 -8.56 12.61 15.56
C ASP A 86 -7.27 12.99 14.80
N ALA A 87 -6.45 11.99 14.52
CA ALA A 87 -5.21 12.13 13.76
C ALA A 87 -5.32 11.34 12.45
N PRO A 88 -4.96 11.92 11.30
CA PRO A 88 -4.99 11.21 10.03
C PRO A 88 -3.98 10.06 10.01
N MET A 89 -4.15 9.15 9.05
CA MET A 89 -3.07 8.24 8.66
C MET A 89 -1.87 9.06 8.18
N GLY A 90 -0.65 8.69 8.57
CA GLY A 90 0.56 9.41 8.17
C GLY A 90 0.82 9.34 6.66
N VAL A 91 0.33 8.30 6.00
CA VAL A 91 0.46 8.08 4.55
C VAL A 91 -0.91 7.78 3.94
N PHE A 92 -1.22 8.43 2.81
CA PHE A 92 -2.46 8.20 2.06
C PHE A 92 -2.39 6.98 1.14
N GLY A 93 -1.22 6.72 0.55
CA GLY A 93 -0.96 5.59 -0.33
C GLY A 93 0.49 5.58 -0.79
N TYR A 94 0.90 4.47 -1.40
CA TYR A 94 2.29 4.24 -1.80
C TYR A 94 2.43 4.23 -3.32
N ARG A 95 3.42 4.98 -3.81
CA ARG A 95 3.92 4.90 -5.18
C ARG A 95 5.09 3.93 -5.22
N VAL A 96 5.03 2.95 -6.11
CA VAL A 96 6.12 1.98 -6.30
C VAL A 96 6.79 2.25 -7.64
N ASP A 97 8.08 2.54 -7.59
CA ASP A 97 8.92 2.76 -8.77
C ASP A 97 9.93 1.62 -8.91
N ALA A 98 10.19 1.20 -10.14
CA ALA A 98 11.25 0.26 -10.47
C ALA A 98 12.14 0.83 -11.57
N ARG A 99 13.39 0.39 -11.62
CA ARG A 99 14.31 0.66 -12.73
C ARG A 99 15.02 -0.61 -13.14
N LEU A 100 15.45 -0.66 -14.39
CA LEU A 100 16.37 -1.69 -14.82
C LEU A 100 17.67 -1.58 -14.03
N HIS A 101 18.22 -2.72 -13.62
CA HIS A 101 19.54 -2.73 -13.03
C HIS A 101 20.58 -2.49 -14.12
N ASP A 102 21.39 -1.44 -13.97
CA ASP A 102 22.57 -1.18 -14.76
C ASP A 102 23.76 -0.89 -13.83
N ASP A 103 24.94 -1.35 -14.21
CA ASP A 103 26.15 -1.19 -13.38
C ASP A 103 26.49 0.29 -13.11
N ALA A 104 26.03 1.18 -13.98
CA ALA A 104 26.21 2.62 -13.85
C ALA A 104 25.12 3.29 -12.98
N GLY A 105 24.03 2.61 -12.64
CA GLY A 105 22.90 3.15 -11.89
C GLY A 105 22.16 4.30 -12.59
N THR A 106 22.25 4.38 -13.92
CA THR A 106 21.75 5.48 -14.76
C THR A 106 20.36 5.23 -15.34
N ALA A 107 19.86 4.00 -15.26
CA ALA A 107 18.53 3.68 -15.73
C ALA A 107 17.47 4.54 -14.98
N PRO A 108 16.55 5.19 -15.71
CA PRO A 108 15.53 6.02 -15.09
C PRO A 108 14.52 5.15 -14.31
N TRP A 109 14.02 5.70 -13.20
CA TRP A 109 12.90 5.12 -12.47
C TRP A 109 11.62 5.20 -13.28
N THR A 110 10.84 4.13 -13.24
CA THR A 110 9.54 3.98 -13.88
C THR A 110 8.52 3.64 -12.82
N SER A 111 7.46 4.44 -12.75
CA SER A 111 6.34 4.19 -11.83
C SER A 111 5.52 3.00 -12.30
N LEU A 112 5.35 2.03 -11.39
CA LEU A 112 4.53 0.84 -11.60
C LEU A 112 3.03 1.11 -11.40
N VAL A 113 2.70 2.28 -10.83
CA VAL A 113 1.33 2.73 -10.52
C VAL A 113 0.85 3.86 -11.43
N ARG A 114 1.65 4.26 -12.42
CA ARG A 114 1.25 5.26 -13.42
C ARG A 114 0.16 4.71 -14.33
N VAL A 115 -0.87 5.52 -14.55
CA VAL A 115 -2.00 5.20 -15.43
C VAL A 115 -2.31 6.36 -16.36
N GLN A 116 -2.90 6.00 -17.50
CA GLN A 116 -3.47 6.95 -18.43
C GLN A 116 -4.87 6.46 -18.84
N SER A 117 -5.86 7.34 -18.77
CA SER A 117 -7.19 7.00 -19.24
C SER A 117 -7.22 6.98 -20.77
N LYS A 118 -7.92 6.00 -21.35
CA LYS A 118 -8.09 5.93 -22.81
C LYS A 118 -9.01 7.04 -23.35
N LYS A 119 -9.84 7.63 -22.49
CA LYS A 119 -10.84 8.68 -22.77
C LYS A 119 -11.00 9.58 -21.54
N SER A 120 -11.70 10.72 -21.70
CA SER A 120 -12.09 11.56 -20.57
C SER A 120 -12.85 10.79 -19.49
N LEU A 121 -12.52 11.08 -18.23
CA LEU A 121 -13.29 10.63 -17.08
C LEU A 121 -14.44 11.60 -16.88
N THR A 122 -15.67 11.07 -16.80
CA THR A 122 -16.88 11.88 -16.68
C THR A 122 -17.71 11.43 -15.48
N VAL A 123 -18.20 12.39 -14.70
CA VAL A 123 -19.21 12.16 -13.65
C VAL A 123 -20.52 12.77 -14.15
N GLY A 124 -21.44 11.93 -14.60
CA GLY A 124 -22.64 12.39 -15.32
C GLY A 124 -22.25 13.04 -16.65
N SER A 125 -22.64 14.30 -16.85
CA SER A 125 -22.29 15.09 -18.04
C SER A 125 -21.05 15.97 -17.86
N VAL A 126 -20.39 15.92 -16.70
CA VAL A 126 -19.24 16.76 -16.38
C VAL A 126 -17.97 15.96 -16.64
N ASP A 127 -17.10 16.47 -17.51
CA ASP A 127 -15.72 15.99 -17.64
C ASP A 127 -14.93 16.47 -16.42
N VAL A 128 -14.35 15.54 -15.66
CA VAL A 128 -13.57 15.84 -14.45
C VAL A 128 -12.06 15.94 -14.74
N THR A 129 -11.67 15.68 -15.97
CA THR A 129 -10.26 15.52 -16.39
C THR A 129 -9.87 16.44 -17.55
N ASP A 130 -10.85 17.13 -18.15
CA ASP A 130 -10.68 18.01 -19.32
C ASP A 130 -9.87 17.34 -20.45
N GLY A 131 -10.25 16.09 -20.78
CA GLY A 131 -9.49 15.23 -21.68
C GLY A 131 -8.97 13.96 -21.00
N GLN A 132 -7.87 13.39 -21.50
CA GLN A 132 -7.29 12.18 -20.90
C GLN A 132 -6.65 12.49 -19.56
N TYR A 133 -6.99 11.68 -18.55
CA TYR A 133 -6.29 11.66 -17.29
C TYR A 133 -4.94 10.98 -17.46
N GLU A 134 -3.91 11.60 -16.90
CA GLU A 134 -2.62 10.98 -16.71
C GLU A 134 -2.16 11.27 -15.28
N GLY A 135 -1.76 10.23 -14.57
CA GLY A 135 -1.36 10.35 -13.18
C GLY A 135 -0.97 9.02 -12.58
N GLU A 136 -0.95 8.97 -11.27
CA GLU A 136 -0.56 7.80 -10.50
C GLU A 136 -1.74 7.38 -9.65
N LEU A 137 -2.03 6.08 -9.67
CA LEU A 137 -2.80 5.45 -8.61
C LEU A 137 -1.84 5.13 -7.45
N GLN A 138 -2.31 4.34 -6.51
CA GLN A 138 -1.59 4.07 -5.28
C GLN A 138 -1.82 2.64 -4.84
N VAL A 139 -0.80 2.09 -4.16
CA VAL A 139 -0.94 0.87 -3.39
C VAL A 139 -1.36 1.26 -1.98
N GLU A 140 -2.46 0.70 -1.51
CA GLU A 140 -2.97 0.92 -0.17
C GLU A 140 -2.83 -0.34 0.67
N VAL A 141 -2.54 -0.15 1.96
CA VAL A 141 -2.40 -1.25 2.89
C VAL A 141 -3.68 -1.34 3.71
N HIS A 142 -4.38 -2.46 3.59
CA HIS A 142 -5.59 -2.73 4.35
C HIS A 142 -5.39 -3.92 5.29
N PRO A 143 -5.91 -3.84 6.52
CA PRO A 143 -5.95 -5.00 7.39
C PRO A 143 -6.91 -6.05 6.83
N MET A 144 -6.61 -7.32 7.09
CA MET A 144 -7.42 -8.47 6.68
C MET A 144 -7.86 -9.31 7.87
N GLN A 145 -9.01 -9.97 7.74
CA GLN A 145 -9.45 -10.99 8.69
C GLN A 145 -8.99 -12.36 8.20
N LEU A 146 -8.30 -13.11 9.06
CA LEU A 146 -7.97 -14.50 8.77
C LEU A 146 -9.28 -15.29 8.67
N ASP A 147 -9.44 -16.05 7.58
CA ASP A 147 -10.64 -16.83 7.23
C ASP A 147 -11.96 -16.03 7.07
N GLY A 148 -11.91 -14.69 7.13
CA GLY A 148 -13.08 -13.84 6.93
C GLY A 148 -14.16 -13.99 8.01
N ASP A 149 -13.82 -14.45 9.21
CA ASP A 149 -14.76 -14.58 10.32
C ASP A 149 -14.96 -13.22 11.04
N PRO A 150 -16.11 -12.54 10.82
CA PRO A 150 -16.36 -11.24 11.43
C PRO A 150 -16.59 -11.34 12.94
N ALA A 151 -16.87 -12.52 13.50
CA ALA A 151 -17.18 -12.70 14.92
C ALA A 151 -15.95 -12.54 15.83
N THR A 152 -14.75 -12.78 15.30
CA THR A 152 -13.51 -12.63 16.07
C THR A 152 -13.16 -11.16 16.33
N HIS A 153 -13.63 -10.24 15.47
CA HIS A 153 -13.23 -8.83 15.43
C HIS A 153 -11.70 -8.63 15.40
N GLN A 154 -10.96 -9.63 14.91
CA GLN A 154 -9.50 -9.59 14.80
C GLN A 154 -9.08 -9.23 13.38
N PHE A 155 -8.10 -8.35 13.31
CA PHE A 155 -7.55 -7.84 12.07
C PHE A 155 -6.04 -8.01 12.09
N TRP A 156 -5.49 -8.45 10.98
CA TRP A 156 -4.07 -8.71 10.80
C TRP A 156 -3.56 -7.90 9.62
N LEU A 157 -2.34 -7.38 9.74
CA LEU A 157 -1.62 -6.88 8.58
C LEU A 157 -0.94 -8.05 7.87
N PRO A 158 -1.02 -8.11 6.53
CA PRO A 158 -0.26 -9.11 5.79
C PRO A 158 1.24 -8.81 5.87
N MET A 159 2.09 -9.83 5.81
CA MET A 159 3.56 -9.66 5.83
C MET A 159 4.09 -8.90 4.60
N TYR A 160 3.36 -9.00 3.49
CA TYR A 160 3.65 -8.30 2.24
C TYR A 160 2.40 -7.55 1.80
N PHE A 161 2.58 -6.33 1.31
CA PHE A 161 1.51 -5.40 0.97
C PHE A 161 1.18 -5.41 -0.52
N GLY A 162 2.09 -5.90 -1.36
CA GLY A 162 1.85 -6.08 -2.78
C GLY A 162 2.72 -7.17 -3.38
N SER A 163 2.39 -7.58 -4.61
CA SER A 163 3.22 -8.44 -5.44
C SER A 163 3.45 -7.77 -6.80
N TRP A 164 4.65 -7.96 -7.35
CA TRP A 164 5.05 -7.42 -8.64
C TRP A 164 5.64 -8.51 -9.53
N ASN A 165 5.01 -8.71 -10.69
CA ASN A 165 5.37 -9.73 -11.68
C ASN A 165 6.06 -9.13 -12.93
N GLY A 166 6.65 -7.94 -12.82
CA GLY A 166 7.34 -7.28 -13.93
C GLY A 166 6.49 -6.33 -14.78
N LYS A 167 5.21 -6.12 -14.44
CA LYS A 167 4.28 -5.23 -15.16
C LYS A 167 3.68 -4.17 -14.23
N SER A 168 2.64 -3.46 -14.65
CA SER A 168 1.93 -2.50 -13.79
C SER A 168 1.35 -3.19 -12.56
N MET A 169 1.40 -2.52 -11.40
CA MET A 169 0.77 -3.01 -10.17
C MET A 169 -0.72 -2.63 -10.06
N VAL A 170 -1.22 -1.77 -10.95
CA VAL A 170 -2.58 -1.20 -10.85
C VAL A 170 -3.42 -1.42 -12.11
N LEU A 171 -2.81 -1.91 -13.20
CA LEU A 171 -3.50 -2.27 -14.43
C LEU A 171 -3.34 -3.77 -14.72
N PRO A 172 -4.34 -4.44 -15.31
CA PRO A 172 -4.21 -5.80 -15.77
C PRO A 172 -3.09 -5.96 -16.80
N ASP A 173 -2.36 -7.08 -16.72
CA ASP A 173 -1.33 -7.42 -17.70
C ASP A 173 -1.97 -7.99 -18.98
N GLU A 174 -1.84 -7.25 -20.09
CA GLU A 174 -2.36 -7.69 -21.39
C GLU A 174 -1.66 -8.96 -21.90
N ASP A 175 -0.39 -9.20 -21.55
CA ASP A 175 0.35 -10.37 -22.00
C ASP A 175 -0.19 -11.64 -21.32
N ALA A 176 -0.39 -11.58 -20.00
CA ALA A 176 -1.03 -12.67 -19.24
C ALA A 176 -2.43 -12.98 -19.76
N VAL A 177 -3.23 -11.95 -20.09
CA VAL A 177 -4.57 -12.13 -20.68
C VAL A 177 -4.51 -12.83 -22.04
N ARG A 178 -3.54 -12.47 -22.89
CA ARG A 178 -3.37 -13.11 -24.21
C ARG A 178 -2.94 -14.57 -24.10
N ILE A 179 -2.05 -14.89 -23.16
CA ILE A 179 -1.61 -16.28 -22.92
C ILE A 179 -2.78 -17.13 -22.44
N PHE A 180 -3.57 -16.64 -21.47
CA PHE A 180 -4.74 -17.36 -20.96
C PHE A 180 -5.79 -17.69 -22.03
N GLN A 181 -5.93 -16.88 -23.07
CA GLN A 181 -6.88 -17.14 -24.17
C GLN A 181 -6.42 -18.22 -25.16
N LEU A 182 -5.14 -18.63 -25.10
CA LEU A 182 -4.56 -19.63 -26.00
C LEU A 182 -4.51 -21.05 -25.40
N ASP A 183 -4.77 -21.18 -24.10
CA ASP A 183 -4.92 -22.44 -23.36
C ASP A 183 -6.39 -22.92 -23.35
#